data_AF-A0A401QES7-F1
#
_entry.id   AF-A0A401QES7-F1
#
_cell.length_a   1.000
_cell.length_b   1.000
_cell.length_c   1.000
_cell.angle_alpha   90.00
_cell.angle_beta   90.00
_cell.angle_gamma   90.00
#
_symmetry.space_group_name_H-M   'P 1'
#
loop_
_entity.id
_entity.type
_entity.pdbx_description
1 polymer ?
#
loop_
_entity_poly.entity_id
_entity_poly.type
_entity_poly.pdbx_seq_one_letter_code
_entity_poly.pdbx_strand_id
1 'polypeptide(L)'
;MDSRDPCRGAVGQERSAEDEKVQSVMIWRLEEAEQKQIVQIGSSACGATAVLNILQALRFDIPAEVVARCVQTRLRKNDAPLAEYLISRSVAGATHQQLIEGAERATEGGVVGKFFSFYPERRVQLTAWLAHWMRRGAVAVLTMNMQVAVPRDKEIPDAWHHQMIFGVDTEEIYMTNPLEIVKSSLVKQRLSSESLLLIRRHDILARLSGGTDFSRFKQLPNHSLWEQLDVAGLH
;
A
#
# COMPACT_ATOMS: atom_id res chain seq x y z
N MET A 1 28.23 -38.99 58.08
CA MET A 1 26.99 -39.76 58.26
C MET A 1 25.89 -38.75 58.52
N ASP A 2 24.87 -38.74 57.66
CA ASP A 2 23.57 -38.03 57.77
C ASP A 2 23.61 -36.48 57.80
N SER A 3 22.72 -35.69 57.18
CA SER A 3 21.46 -35.91 56.46
C SER A 3 21.16 -34.70 55.54
N ARG A 4 20.38 -34.95 54.45
CA ARG A 4 19.31 -34.17 53.76
C ARG A 4 19.04 -32.71 54.24
N ASP A 5 18.64 -31.70 53.47
CA ASP A 5 17.81 -31.57 52.25
C ASP A 5 17.76 -30.05 51.83
N PRO A 6 16.85 -29.51 50.98
CA PRO A 6 17.17 -28.89 49.68
C PRO A 6 16.84 -27.39 49.55
N CYS A 7 17.42 -26.69 48.57
CA CYS A 7 16.89 -25.41 48.10
C CYS A 7 16.73 -25.40 46.57
N ARG A 8 15.47 -25.60 46.16
CA ARG A 8 14.92 -25.18 44.86
C ARG A 8 15.01 -23.66 44.76
N GLY A 9 15.60 -23.14 43.69
CA GLY A 9 15.64 -21.72 43.37
C GLY A 9 15.14 -21.46 41.96
N ALA A 10 13.90 -20.98 41.88
CA ALA A 10 13.29 -20.14 40.83
C ALA A 10 13.68 -20.40 39.36
N VAL A 11 12.88 -21.24 38.69
CA VAL A 11 12.65 -21.08 37.24
C VAL A 11 11.76 -19.84 37.10
N GLY A 12 12.34 -18.76 36.55
CA GLY A 12 11.59 -17.60 36.12
C GLY A 12 10.52 -18.04 35.12
N GLN A 13 9.27 -17.67 35.39
CA GLN A 13 8.19 -17.77 34.42
C GLN A 13 8.55 -16.88 33.23
N GLU A 14 9.06 -17.49 32.17
CA GLU A 14 8.91 -16.95 30.82
C GLU A 14 7.41 -16.74 30.60
N ARG A 15 6.99 -15.48 30.56
CA ARG A 15 5.66 -15.15 30.05
C ARG A 15 5.66 -15.61 28.60
N SER A 16 4.99 -16.73 28.35
CA SER A 16 4.54 -17.12 27.03
C SER A 16 3.90 -15.89 26.40
N ALA A 17 4.38 -15.52 25.21
CA ALA A 17 3.66 -14.64 24.31
C ALA A 17 2.39 -15.39 23.87
N GLU A 18 1.42 -15.49 24.77
CA GLU A 18 0.08 -15.92 24.44
C GLU A 18 -0.48 -14.92 23.44
N ASP A 19 -1.07 -15.47 22.38
CA ASP A 19 -1.87 -14.76 21.39
C ASP A 19 -2.88 -13.84 22.09
N GLU A 20 -2.49 -12.61 22.39
CA GLU A 20 -3.44 -11.55 22.68
C GLU A 20 -4.24 -11.34 21.39
N LYS A 21 -5.37 -12.05 21.30
CA LYS A 21 -6.36 -11.86 20.24
C LYS A 21 -6.61 -10.36 20.13
N VAL A 22 -6.27 -9.79 18.99
CA VAL A 22 -6.46 -8.37 18.76
C VAL A 22 -7.96 -8.13 18.83
N GLN A 23 -8.41 -7.45 19.89
CA GLN A 23 -9.80 -7.00 19.95
C GLN A 23 -10.06 -6.12 18.73
N SER A 24 -11.07 -6.47 17.94
CA SER A 24 -11.45 -5.77 16.72
C SER A 24 -11.51 -4.25 16.94
N VAL A 25 -10.88 -3.50 16.03
CA VAL A 25 -10.86 -2.03 16.02
C VAL A 25 -11.44 -1.55 14.70
N MET A 26 -12.58 -0.87 14.77
CA MET A 26 -13.31 -0.39 13.60
C MET A 26 -13.43 1.13 13.67
N ILE A 27 -13.07 1.82 12.59
CA ILE A 27 -13.35 3.25 12.38
C ILE A 27 -14.81 3.42 11.93
N TRP A 28 -15.24 2.55 11.02
CA TRP A 28 -16.63 2.44 10.57
C TRP A 28 -17.10 1.00 10.75
N ARG A 29 -18.37 0.80 11.07
CA ARG A 29 -19.00 -0.51 10.87
C ARG A 29 -19.09 -0.84 9.38
N LEU A 30 -19.35 -2.11 9.05
CA LEU A 30 -19.49 -2.54 7.65
C LEU A 30 -20.56 -1.74 6.91
N GLU A 31 -21.73 -1.57 7.52
CA GLU A 31 -22.85 -0.83 6.94
C GLU A 31 -22.52 0.65 6.76
N GLU A 32 -21.80 1.23 7.72
CA GLU A 32 -21.34 2.61 7.63
C GLU A 32 -20.28 2.78 6.53
N ALA A 33 -19.37 1.83 6.39
CA ALA A 33 -18.34 1.86 5.37
C ALA A 33 -18.94 1.72 3.97
N GLU A 34 -20.00 0.91 3.82
CA GLU A 34 -20.74 0.77 2.56
C GLU A 34 -21.39 2.09 2.14
N GLN A 35 -21.96 2.83 3.09
CA GLN A 35 -22.60 4.10 2.83
C GLN A 35 -21.61 5.25 2.65
N LYS A 36 -20.53 5.25 3.43
CA LYS A 36 -19.61 6.38 3.51
C LYS A 36 -18.50 6.30 2.47
N GLN A 37 -18.03 5.11 2.10
CA GLN A 37 -16.86 5.00 1.25
C GLN A 37 -17.03 5.82 -0.04
N ILE A 38 -15.97 6.51 -0.40
CA ILE A 38 -15.88 7.14 -1.70
C ILE A 38 -15.30 6.10 -2.65
N VAL A 39 -16.08 5.71 -3.65
CA VAL A 39 -15.66 4.81 -4.72
C VAL A 39 -14.92 5.63 -5.78
N GLN A 40 -13.87 5.03 -6.33
CA GLN A 40 -12.88 5.62 -7.24
C GLN A 40 -13.39 6.80 -8.09
N ILE A 41 -12.81 7.98 -7.86
CA ILE A 41 -13.23 9.25 -8.49
C ILE A 41 -12.71 9.48 -9.92
N GLY A 42 -11.99 8.52 -10.51
CA GLY A 42 -11.40 8.64 -11.85
C GLY A 42 -10.34 7.58 -12.16
N SER A 43 -9.81 7.59 -13.39
CA SER A 43 -8.75 6.66 -13.81
C SER A 43 -7.44 6.93 -13.04
N SER A 44 -6.80 5.86 -12.56
CA SER A 44 -5.58 5.92 -11.73
C SER A 44 -5.73 6.73 -10.42
N ALA A 45 -6.95 7.08 -10.00
CA ALA A 45 -7.22 7.95 -8.87
C ALA A 45 -7.35 7.22 -7.52
N CYS A 46 -6.85 5.98 -7.39
CA CYS A 46 -6.94 5.21 -6.15
C CYS A 46 -6.28 5.95 -4.97
N GLY A 47 -5.16 6.63 -5.20
CA GLY A 47 -4.47 7.44 -4.18
C GLY A 47 -5.33 8.59 -3.66
N ALA A 48 -5.86 9.43 -4.55
CA ALA A 48 -6.75 10.54 -4.18
C ALA A 48 -8.05 10.05 -3.51
N THR A 49 -8.59 8.93 -3.99
CA THR A 49 -9.76 8.28 -3.39
C THR A 49 -9.47 7.77 -1.97
N ALA A 50 -8.31 7.17 -1.73
CA ALA A 50 -7.90 6.74 -0.40
C ALA A 50 -7.75 7.93 0.56
N VAL A 51 -7.19 9.05 0.09
CA VAL A 51 -7.11 10.30 0.88
C VAL A 51 -8.50 10.83 1.22
N LEU A 52 -9.42 10.87 0.26
CA LEU A 52 -10.80 11.29 0.51
C LEU A 52 -11.48 10.44 1.59
N ASN A 53 -11.33 9.11 1.52
CA ASN A 53 -11.85 8.21 2.55
C ASN A 53 -11.22 8.50 3.93
N ILE A 54 -9.90 8.74 4.01
CA ILE A 54 -9.24 9.13 5.27
C ILE A 54 -9.84 10.43 5.81
N LEU A 55 -9.96 11.46 4.97
CA LEU A 55 -10.45 12.77 5.39
C LEU A 55 -11.87 12.66 5.93
N GLN A 56 -12.74 11.91 5.24
CA GLN A 56 -14.08 11.63 5.71
C GLN A 56 -14.09 10.87 7.04
N ALA A 57 -13.21 9.89 7.22
CA ALA A 57 -13.06 9.14 8.47
C ALA A 57 -12.58 10.04 9.63
N LEU A 58 -11.72 11.00 9.33
CA LEU A 58 -11.24 12.04 10.25
C LEU A 58 -12.20 13.24 10.36
N ARG A 59 -13.38 13.17 9.73
CA ARG A 59 -14.45 14.18 9.76
C ARG A 59 -14.07 15.53 9.11
N PHE A 60 -13.20 15.49 8.11
CA PHE A 60 -12.94 16.60 7.20
C PHE A 60 -13.85 16.48 5.97
N ASP A 61 -14.57 17.55 5.67
CA ASP A 61 -15.40 17.68 4.48
C ASP A 61 -14.68 18.54 3.44
N ILE A 62 -13.90 17.89 2.57
CA ILE A 62 -13.10 18.56 1.54
C ILE A 62 -13.55 18.06 0.16
N PRO A 63 -13.86 18.96 -0.79
CA PRO A 63 -14.28 18.55 -2.13
C PRO A 63 -13.25 17.66 -2.85
N ALA A 64 -13.75 16.69 -3.61
CA ALA A 64 -12.92 15.72 -4.32
C ALA A 64 -11.91 16.36 -5.27
N GLU A 65 -12.29 17.47 -5.91
CA GLU A 65 -11.46 18.23 -6.85
C GLU A 65 -10.27 18.89 -6.14
N VAL A 66 -10.48 19.33 -4.90
CA VAL A 66 -9.41 19.90 -4.07
C VAL A 66 -8.41 18.80 -3.71
N VAL A 67 -8.89 17.66 -3.21
CA VAL A 67 -8.02 16.53 -2.86
C VAL A 67 -7.27 15.99 -4.08
N ALA A 68 -7.95 15.81 -5.22
CA ALA A 68 -7.33 15.35 -6.45
C ALA A 68 -6.21 16.29 -6.93
N ARG A 69 -6.45 17.61 -6.88
CA ARG A 69 -5.43 18.63 -7.19
C ARG A 69 -4.26 18.58 -6.20
N CYS A 70 -4.53 18.37 -4.92
CA CYS A 70 -3.49 18.29 -3.89
C CYS A 70 -2.64 17.02 -3.99
N VAL A 71 -3.22 15.86 -4.33
CA VAL A 71 -2.47 14.59 -4.45
C VAL A 71 -1.61 14.53 -5.72
N GLN A 72 -2.02 15.22 -6.80
CA GLN A 72 -1.24 15.29 -8.05
C GLN A 72 -0.92 13.91 -8.65
N THR A 73 -1.95 13.07 -8.76
CA THR A 73 -1.86 11.75 -9.39
C THR A 73 -1.28 11.87 -10.81
N ARG A 74 -0.25 11.08 -11.11
CA ARG A 74 0.36 11.02 -12.44
C ARG A 74 -0.39 10.00 -13.31
N LEU A 75 -0.72 10.41 -14.54
CA LEU A 75 -1.39 9.54 -15.50
C LEU A 75 -0.39 8.77 -16.36
N ARG A 76 -0.84 7.60 -16.82
CA ARG A 76 -0.11 6.78 -17.79
C ARG A 76 -0.18 7.44 -19.17
N LYS A 77 0.94 7.47 -19.90
CA LYS A 77 0.98 7.95 -21.28
C LYS A 77 0.67 6.81 -22.24
N ASN A 78 -0.59 6.36 -22.27
CA ASN A 78 -0.97 5.15 -23.02
C ASN A 78 -0.63 5.23 -24.52
N ASP A 79 -0.70 6.41 -25.13
CA ASP A 79 -0.46 6.55 -26.57
C ASP A 79 1.00 6.87 -26.92
N ALA A 80 1.90 6.88 -25.92
CA ALA A 80 3.31 7.22 -26.14
C ALA A 80 4.13 6.05 -26.70
N PRO A 81 5.27 6.33 -27.36
CA PRO A 81 6.26 5.32 -27.74
C PRO A 81 6.76 4.52 -26.53
N LEU A 82 7.26 3.31 -26.76
CA LEU A 82 7.54 2.32 -25.72
C LEU A 82 8.38 2.87 -24.56
N ALA A 83 9.50 3.54 -24.82
CA ALA A 83 10.35 4.10 -23.77
C ALA A 83 9.61 5.12 -22.89
N GLU A 84 8.84 6.03 -23.50
CA GLU A 84 8.08 7.03 -22.76
C GLU A 84 6.88 6.44 -22.02
N TYR A 85 6.22 5.45 -22.62
CA TYR A 85 5.18 4.66 -21.96
C TYR A 85 5.73 4.00 -20.68
N LEU A 86 6.85 3.29 -20.77
CA LEU A 86 7.48 2.61 -19.63
C LEU A 86 7.91 3.58 -18.53
N ILE A 87 8.51 4.72 -18.90
CA ILE A 87 8.82 5.79 -17.93
C ILE A 87 7.56 6.27 -17.24
N SER A 88 6.50 6.57 -18.00
CA SER A 88 5.24 7.02 -17.40
C SER A 88 4.63 5.96 -16.47
N ARG A 89 4.74 4.67 -16.81
CA ARG A 89 4.26 3.55 -16.00
C ARG A 89 5.03 3.42 -14.68
N SER A 90 6.33 3.68 -14.67
CA SER A 90 7.16 3.62 -13.46
C SER A 90 6.79 4.65 -12.40
N VAL A 91 6.08 5.72 -12.77
CA VAL A 91 5.68 6.81 -11.86
C VAL A 91 4.18 7.07 -11.84
N ALA A 92 3.37 6.26 -12.54
CA ALA A 92 1.93 6.43 -12.62
C ALA A 92 1.24 6.17 -11.28
N GLY A 93 0.15 6.88 -11.03
CA GLY A 93 -0.55 6.88 -9.74
C GLY A 93 -0.02 7.97 -8.82
N ALA A 94 0.01 7.68 -7.52
CA ALA A 94 0.51 8.59 -6.49
C ALA A 94 1.49 7.84 -5.58
N THR A 95 2.52 8.54 -5.09
CA THR A 95 3.42 7.99 -4.07
C THR A 95 2.84 8.22 -2.67
N HIS A 96 3.35 7.50 -1.67
CA HIS A 96 2.99 7.74 -0.26
C HIS A 96 3.22 9.20 0.16
N GLN A 97 4.31 9.83 -0.31
CA GLN A 97 4.61 11.23 -0.03
C GLN A 97 3.53 12.16 -0.61
N GLN A 98 3.09 11.90 -1.85
CA GLN A 98 2.01 12.66 -2.48
C GLN A 98 0.68 12.50 -1.73
N LEU A 99 0.40 11.33 -1.14
CA LEU A 99 -0.79 11.15 -0.30
C LEU A 99 -0.72 11.96 0.99
N ILE A 100 0.43 11.88 1.69
CA ILE A 100 0.64 12.59 2.97
C ILE A 100 0.55 14.10 2.75
N GLU A 101 1.37 14.63 1.84
CA GLU A 101 1.37 16.07 1.57
C GLU A 101 0.04 16.52 0.93
N GLY A 102 -0.60 15.65 0.16
CA GLY A 102 -1.91 15.92 -0.43
C GLY A 102 -2.98 16.13 0.64
N ALA A 103 -3.03 15.24 1.64
CA ALA A 103 -3.92 15.37 2.79
C ALA A 103 -3.58 16.60 3.64
N GLU A 104 -2.31 16.85 3.90
CA GLU A 104 -1.83 18.00 4.67
C GLU A 104 -2.20 19.32 3.99
N ARG A 105 -1.92 19.46 2.69
CA ARG A 105 -2.31 20.65 1.92
C ARG A 105 -3.81 20.84 1.84
N ALA A 106 -4.56 19.76 1.63
CA ALA A 106 -6.03 19.82 1.51
C ALA A 106 -6.72 20.23 2.82
N THR A 107 -6.06 20.04 3.95
CA THR A 107 -6.59 20.33 5.30
C THR A 107 -5.86 21.48 6.00
N GLU A 108 -4.99 22.20 5.28
CA GLU A 108 -4.17 23.30 5.82
C GLU A 108 -3.38 22.90 7.08
N GLY A 109 -2.84 21.68 7.09
CA GLY A 109 -2.08 21.12 8.21
C GLY A 109 -2.93 20.39 9.27
N GLY A 110 -4.25 20.31 9.09
CA GLY A 110 -5.14 19.59 10.01
C GLY A 110 -4.94 18.07 10.05
N VAL A 111 -4.41 17.50 8.97
CA VAL A 111 -4.04 16.08 8.87
C VAL A 111 -2.57 15.96 8.46
N VAL A 112 -1.80 15.25 9.27
CA VAL A 112 -0.40 14.91 8.99
C VAL A 112 -0.23 13.39 8.87
N GLY A 113 0.83 12.96 8.22
CA GLY A 113 1.06 11.55 7.95
C GLY A 113 2.48 11.09 8.21
N LYS A 114 2.64 9.77 8.39
CA LYS A 114 3.93 9.11 8.50
C LYS A 114 3.93 7.84 7.66
N PHE A 115 4.97 7.67 6.85
CA PHE A 115 5.15 6.47 6.05
C PHE A 115 5.96 5.41 6.79
N PHE A 116 5.55 4.15 6.63
CA PHE A 116 6.26 2.99 7.16
C PHE A 116 6.47 1.99 6.03
N SER A 117 7.73 1.79 5.62
CA SER A 117 8.05 0.78 4.60
C SER A 117 8.06 -0.63 5.19
N PHE A 118 7.33 -1.54 4.55
CA PHE A 118 7.29 -2.95 4.89
C PHE A 118 8.23 -3.82 4.04
N TYR A 119 8.95 -3.22 3.09
CA TYR A 119 10.03 -3.85 2.35
C TYR A 119 11.41 -3.41 2.91
N PRO A 120 12.37 -4.33 3.09
CA PRO A 120 12.18 -5.78 3.11
C PRO A 120 11.26 -6.21 4.27
N GLU A 121 10.76 -7.45 4.24
CA GLU A 121 9.74 -7.92 5.19
C GLU A 121 10.07 -7.58 6.65
N ARG A 122 9.10 -7.00 7.33
CA ARG A 122 9.23 -6.60 8.74
C ARG A 122 8.72 -7.70 9.67
N ARG A 123 9.42 -7.89 10.79
CA ARG A 123 8.98 -8.74 11.91
C ARG A 123 7.97 -7.98 12.78
N VAL A 124 6.74 -7.88 12.30
CA VAL A 124 5.64 -7.20 12.97
C VAL A 124 4.35 -7.99 12.82
N GLN A 125 3.55 -8.04 13.88
CA GLN A 125 2.17 -8.51 13.81
C GLN A 125 1.30 -7.37 13.26
N LEU A 126 0.98 -7.43 11.96
CA LEU A 126 0.39 -6.32 11.22
C LEU A 126 -0.94 -5.82 11.81
N THR A 127 -1.86 -6.72 12.17
CA THR A 127 -3.17 -6.37 12.75
C THR A 127 -3.04 -5.72 14.12
N ALA A 128 -2.19 -6.26 15.00
CA ALA A 128 -1.90 -5.66 16.31
C ALA A 128 -1.26 -4.26 16.18
N TRP A 129 -0.34 -4.10 15.23
CA TRP A 129 0.33 -2.82 14.95
C TRP A 129 -0.64 -1.78 14.39
N LEU A 130 -1.51 -2.15 13.46
CA LEU A 130 -2.57 -1.27 12.94
C LEU A 130 -3.57 -0.89 14.04
N ALA A 131 -4.05 -1.87 14.81
CA ALA A 131 -4.98 -1.64 15.92
C ALA A 131 -4.41 -0.66 16.95
N HIS A 132 -3.10 -0.73 17.24
CA HIS A 132 -2.42 0.21 18.12
C HIS A 132 -2.56 1.67 17.65
N TRP A 133 -2.38 1.94 16.35
CA TRP A 133 -2.51 3.28 15.79
C TRP A 133 -3.97 3.72 15.69
N MET A 134 -4.86 2.83 15.25
CA MET A 134 -6.28 3.13 15.10
C MET A 134 -6.95 3.50 16.43
N ARG A 135 -6.60 2.83 17.53
CA ARG A 135 -7.08 3.19 18.88
C ARG A 135 -6.64 4.58 19.34
N ARG A 136 -5.59 5.14 18.73
CA ARG A 136 -5.11 6.52 18.98
C ARG A 136 -5.67 7.54 17.99
N GLY A 137 -6.66 7.14 17.19
CA GLY A 137 -7.32 8.02 16.22
C GLY A 137 -6.62 8.14 14.88
N ALA A 138 -5.57 7.36 14.62
CA ALA A 138 -4.94 7.34 13.30
C ALA A 138 -5.73 6.49 12.29
N VAL A 139 -5.75 6.92 11.04
CA VAL A 139 -6.35 6.17 9.92
C VAL A 139 -5.24 5.74 8.97
N ALA A 140 -5.20 4.47 8.61
CA ALA A 140 -4.14 3.91 7.77
C ALA A 140 -4.56 3.81 6.31
N VAL A 141 -3.61 4.05 5.40
CA VAL A 141 -3.71 3.69 3.99
C VAL A 141 -2.60 2.72 3.63
N LEU A 142 -2.98 1.65 2.95
CA LEU A 142 -2.06 0.68 2.40
C LEU A 142 -1.69 1.06 0.98
N THR A 143 -0.41 0.96 0.65
CA THR A 143 0.11 1.06 -0.72
C THR A 143 0.62 -0.33 -1.11
N MET A 144 -0.15 -1.07 -1.91
CA MET A 144 0.05 -2.50 -2.12
C MET A 144 0.41 -2.83 -3.56
N ASN A 145 1.34 -3.76 -3.73
CA ASN A 145 1.55 -4.42 -5.01
C ASN A 145 0.51 -5.53 -5.19
N MET A 146 -0.51 -5.25 -6.01
CA MET A 146 -1.59 -6.20 -6.27
C MET A 146 -1.19 -7.35 -7.20
N GLN A 147 0.01 -7.31 -7.77
CA GLN A 147 0.58 -8.38 -8.62
C GLN A 147 1.15 -9.53 -7.80
N VAL A 148 1.26 -9.36 -6.49
CA VAL A 148 1.77 -10.35 -5.55
C VAL A 148 0.62 -11.13 -4.92
N ALA A 149 0.84 -12.44 -4.78
CA ALA A 149 -0.11 -13.39 -4.19
C ALA A 149 -1.49 -13.36 -4.89
N VAL A 150 -1.45 -13.30 -6.22
CA VAL A 150 -2.63 -13.45 -7.09
C VAL A 150 -2.95 -14.94 -7.23
N PRO A 151 -4.21 -15.37 -7.03
CA PRO A 151 -4.62 -16.75 -7.28
C PRO A 151 -4.34 -17.19 -8.73
N ARG A 152 -4.02 -18.47 -8.94
CA ARG A 152 -3.58 -18.99 -10.26
C ARG A 152 -4.63 -18.82 -11.38
N ASP A 153 -5.90 -18.76 -11.02
CA ASP A 153 -7.05 -18.63 -11.92
C ASP A 153 -7.46 -17.17 -12.16
N LYS A 154 -6.75 -16.21 -11.59
CA LYS A 154 -7.07 -14.79 -11.69
C LYS A 154 -6.06 -14.05 -12.55
N GLU A 155 -6.56 -13.03 -13.24
CA GLU A 155 -5.70 -12.12 -13.98
C GLU A 155 -4.83 -11.31 -13.00
N ILE A 156 -3.54 -11.18 -13.31
CA ILE A 156 -2.62 -10.36 -12.54
C ILE A 156 -3.01 -8.88 -12.75
N PRO A 157 -3.30 -8.13 -11.67
CA PRO A 157 -3.60 -6.71 -11.77
C PRO A 157 -2.47 -5.94 -12.45
N ASP A 158 -2.80 -4.83 -13.11
CA ASP A 158 -1.82 -4.05 -13.86
C ASP A 158 -1.25 -2.85 -13.09
N ALA A 159 -1.47 -2.76 -11.78
CA ALA A 159 -1.16 -1.57 -11.00
C ALA A 159 -0.87 -1.86 -9.52
N TRP A 160 -0.20 -0.90 -8.89
CA TRP A 160 -0.25 -0.71 -7.44
C TRP A 160 -1.60 -0.12 -7.04
N HIS A 161 -2.04 -0.40 -5.82
CA HIS A 161 -3.32 0.08 -5.31
C HIS A 161 -3.20 0.74 -3.95
N HIS A 162 -4.03 1.75 -3.72
CA HIS A 162 -4.11 2.49 -2.46
C HIS A 162 -5.49 2.28 -1.85
N GLN A 163 -5.56 1.79 -0.61
CA GLN A 163 -6.82 1.54 0.08
C GLN A 163 -6.73 2.01 1.53
N MET A 164 -7.76 2.72 2.00
CA MET A 164 -7.90 3.03 3.41
C MET A 164 -8.33 1.78 4.16
N ILE A 165 -7.74 1.56 5.33
CA ILE A 165 -8.20 0.57 6.30
C ILE A 165 -9.27 1.24 7.18
N PHE A 166 -10.47 0.68 7.21
CA PHE A 166 -11.54 1.13 8.10
C PHE A 166 -11.74 0.18 9.30
N GLY A 167 -11.07 -0.98 9.32
CA GLY A 167 -11.20 -1.96 10.37
C GLY A 167 -10.06 -2.96 10.41
N VAL A 168 -9.77 -3.52 11.59
CA VAL A 168 -8.88 -4.67 11.77
C VAL A 168 -9.43 -5.61 12.83
N ASP A 169 -9.27 -6.91 12.60
CA ASP A 169 -9.51 -7.98 13.57
C ASP A 169 -8.22 -8.81 13.73
N THR A 170 -8.26 -9.92 14.45
CA THR A 170 -7.13 -10.78 14.78
C THR A 170 -6.34 -11.17 13.54
N GLU A 171 -7.01 -11.63 12.48
CA GLU A 171 -6.38 -12.07 11.24
C GLU A 171 -6.81 -11.30 9.98
N GLU A 172 -7.73 -10.36 10.10
CA GLU A 172 -8.39 -9.73 8.96
C GLU A 172 -8.22 -8.21 8.96
N ILE A 173 -8.12 -7.65 7.76
CA ILE A 173 -8.03 -6.22 7.50
C ILE A 173 -9.18 -5.82 6.59
N TYR A 174 -9.91 -4.79 7.00
CA TYR A 174 -11.10 -4.28 6.33
C TYR A 174 -10.74 -2.99 5.60
N MET A 175 -10.92 -2.98 4.29
CA MET A 175 -10.43 -1.93 3.40
C MET A 175 -11.55 -1.33 2.56
N THR A 176 -11.42 -0.07 2.16
CA THR A 176 -12.36 0.60 1.25
C THR A 176 -11.89 0.62 -0.19
N ASN A 177 -12.82 0.89 -1.10
CA ASN A 177 -12.58 1.09 -2.54
C ASN A 177 -11.70 0.01 -3.21
N PRO A 178 -12.23 -1.20 -3.43
CA PRO A 178 -13.57 -1.68 -3.01
C PRO A 178 -13.62 -2.08 -1.53
N LEU A 179 -14.84 -2.31 -1.01
CA LEU A 179 -14.99 -2.92 0.31
C LEU A 179 -14.52 -4.36 0.28
N GLU A 180 -13.47 -4.63 1.03
CA GLU A 180 -12.85 -5.95 1.09
C GLU A 180 -12.43 -6.30 2.50
N ILE A 181 -12.54 -7.58 2.82
CA ILE A 181 -12.02 -8.19 4.03
C ILE A 181 -10.93 -9.16 3.59
N VAL A 182 -9.70 -8.90 4.00
CA VAL A 182 -8.53 -9.63 3.51
C VAL A 182 -7.68 -10.12 4.67
N LYS A 183 -7.18 -11.35 4.56
CA LYS A 183 -6.24 -11.91 5.53
C LYS A 183 -4.98 -11.04 5.64
N SER A 184 -4.60 -10.73 6.87
CA SER A 184 -3.40 -9.98 7.24
C SER A 184 -2.14 -10.57 6.62
N SER A 185 -2.04 -11.90 6.53
CA SER A 185 -0.92 -12.61 5.89
C SER A 185 -0.81 -12.30 4.39
N LEU A 186 -1.94 -12.18 3.67
CA LEU A 186 -1.97 -11.82 2.26
C LEU A 186 -1.56 -10.36 2.07
N VAL A 187 -2.09 -9.45 2.89
CA VAL A 187 -1.72 -8.04 2.88
C VAL A 187 -0.23 -7.86 3.14
N LYS A 188 0.33 -8.59 4.12
CA LYS A 188 1.75 -8.53 4.46
C LYS A 188 2.64 -8.94 3.28
N GLN A 189 2.26 -9.97 2.52
CA GLN A 189 3.00 -10.38 1.31
C GLN A 189 3.03 -9.26 0.27
N ARG A 190 1.88 -8.58 0.03
CA ARG A 190 1.79 -7.47 -0.93
C ARG A 190 2.60 -6.24 -0.49
N LEU A 191 2.57 -5.91 0.79
CA LEU A 191 3.31 -4.78 1.38
C LEU A 191 4.83 -5.01 1.46
N SER A 192 5.26 -6.26 1.57
CA SER A 192 6.66 -6.65 1.72
C SER A 192 7.33 -7.00 0.39
N SER A 193 6.74 -6.60 -0.73
CA SER A 193 7.27 -6.84 -2.07
C SER A 193 8.17 -5.70 -2.53
N GLU A 194 9.07 -6.00 -3.47
CA GLU A 194 9.91 -4.97 -4.09
C GLU A 194 9.06 -3.94 -4.83
N SER A 195 9.59 -2.73 -5.01
CA SER A 195 8.97 -1.68 -5.83
C SER A 195 9.13 -1.96 -7.33
N LEU A 196 8.70 -3.14 -7.76
CA LEU A 196 8.70 -3.60 -9.15
C LEU A 196 7.26 -3.76 -9.65
N LEU A 197 7.04 -3.41 -10.91
CA LEU A 197 5.76 -3.51 -11.59
C LEU A 197 5.93 -4.31 -12.89
N LEU A 198 5.21 -5.43 -12.99
CA LEU A 198 5.09 -6.18 -14.23
C LEU A 198 4.25 -5.39 -15.23
N ILE A 199 4.73 -5.34 -16.47
CA ILE A 199 4.04 -4.73 -17.60
C ILE A 199 3.52 -5.85 -18.50
N ARG A 200 2.29 -5.69 -19.01
CA ARG A 200 1.69 -6.69 -19.89
C ARG A 200 2.50 -6.80 -21.18
N ARG A 201 2.77 -8.02 -21.62
CA ARG A 201 3.48 -8.29 -22.89
C ARG A 201 2.84 -7.57 -24.08
N HIS A 202 1.51 -7.52 -24.13
CA HIS A 202 0.78 -6.84 -25.20
C HIS A 202 1.12 -5.34 -25.25
N ASP A 203 1.24 -4.67 -24.10
CA ASP A 203 1.60 -3.25 -24.04
C ASP A 203 3.00 -2.98 -24.60
N ILE A 204 3.92 -3.92 -24.41
CA ILE A 204 5.27 -3.85 -24.99
C ILE A 204 5.19 -4.01 -26.49
N LEU A 205 4.60 -5.10 -26.97
CA LEU A 205 4.58 -5.44 -28.39
C LEU A 205 3.82 -4.44 -29.26
N ALA A 206 2.75 -3.84 -28.73
CA ALA A 206 1.99 -2.82 -29.45
C ALA A 206 2.81 -1.56 -29.72
N ARG A 207 3.90 -1.33 -28.99
CA ARG A 207 4.73 -0.11 -29.06
C ARG A 207 6.16 -0.38 -29.51
N LEU A 208 6.57 -1.65 -29.55
CA LEU A 208 7.91 -2.04 -29.92
C LEU A 208 8.11 -1.83 -31.42
N SER A 209 9.00 -0.91 -31.78
CA SER A 209 9.45 -0.71 -33.16
C SER A 209 10.97 -0.81 -33.23
N GLY A 210 11.51 -1.16 -34.41
CA GLY A 210 12.95 -1.37 -34.61
C GLY A 210 13.84 -0.15 -34.37
N GLY A 211 13.26 1.05 -34.18
CA GLY A 211 13.96 2.29 -33.85
C GLY A 211 13.65 2.84 -32.45
N THR A 212 13.23 1.99 -31.50
CA THR A 212 12.91 2.46 -30.15
C THR A 212 14.16 2.98 -29.45
N ASP A 213 14.19 4.28 -29.14
CA ASP A 213 15.30 4.89 -28.40
C ASP A 213 15.10 4.73 -26.88
N PHE A 214 15.97 3.91 -26.28
CA PHE A 214 16.03 3.68 -24.83
C PHE A 214 17.07 4.55 -24.11
N SER A 215 17.78 5.44 -24.81
CA SER A 215 18.81 6.32 -24.22
C SER A 215 18.26 7.15 -23.05
N ARG A 216 16.96 7.47 -23.06
CA ARG A 216 16.27 8.21 -22.00
C ARG A 216 16.31 7.50 -20.65
N PHE A 217 16.41 6.17 -20.59
CA PHE A 217 16.50 5.45 -19.31
C PHE A 217 17.76 5.82 -18.52
N LYS A 218 18.88 6.11 -19.22
CA LYS A 218 20.15 6.52 -18.61
C LYS A 218 20.10 7.89 -17.94
N GLN A 219 19.11 8.69 -18.28
CA GLN A 219 18.90 10.03 -17.73
C GLN A 219 18.00 10.02 -16.49
N LEU A 220 17.42 8.87 -16.13
CA LEU A 220 16.54 8.75 -14.98
C LEU A 220 17.37 8.63 -13.68
N PRO A 221 16.90 9.20 -12.56
CA PRO A 221 17.56 9.05 -11.26
C PRO A 221 17.83 7.59 -10.88
N ASN A 222 16.95 6.67 -11.29
CA ASN A 222 17.03 5.25 -10.98
C ASN A 222 17.56 4.40 -12.14
N HIS A 223 18.35 4.97 -13.06
CA HIS A 223 18.83 4.27 -14.27
C HIS A 223 19.46 2.90 -14.00
N SER A 224 20.18 2.73 -12.88
CA SER A 224 20.81 1.47 -12.51
C SER A 224 19.80 0.32 -12.38
N LEU A 225 18.57 0.59 -11.93
CA LEU A 225 17.51 -0.43 -11.87
C LEU A 225 17.01 -0.79 -13.27
N TRP A 226 16.92 0.18 -14.18
CA TRP A 226 16.53 -0.06 -15.57
C TRP A 226 17.58 -0.92 -16.32
N GLU A 227 18.86 -0.72 -16.01
CA GLU A 227 19.96 -1.52 -16.54
C GLU A 227 19.98 -2.94 -15.94
N GLN A 228 19.79 -3.08 -14.63
CA GLN A 228 19.71 -4.39 -13.97
C GLN A 228 18.54 -5.25 -14.48
N LEU A 229 17.42 -4.62 -14.81
CA LEU A 229 16.25 -5.29 -15.40
C LEU A 229 16.40 -5.55 -16.90
N ASP A 230 17.49 -5.09 -17.52
CA ASP A 230 17.76 -5.16 -18.95
C ASP A 230 16.55 -4.76 -19.82
N VAL A 231 15.92 -3.64 -19.50
CA VAL A 231 14.69 -3.21 -20.19
C VAL A 231 14.92 -2.92 -21.68
N ALA A 232 16.15 -2.56 -22.04
CA ALA A 232 16.53 -2.28 -23.43
C ALA A 232 16.94 -3.54 -24.21
N GLY A 233 17.09 -4.70 -23.57
CA GLY A 233 17.55 -5.94 -24.22
C GLY A 233 18.98 -5.83 -24.76
N LEU A 234 19.86 -5.12 -24.05
CA LEU A 234 21.23 -4.84 -24.48
C LEU A 234 22.21 -5.92 -23.99
N HIS A 235 21.74 -6.91 -23.23
CA HIS A 235 22.55 -7.96 -22.61
C HIS A 235 22.00 -9.38 -22.82
#